data_AF-A0A426UY54-F1
#
_entry.id   AF-A0A426UY54-F1
#
_cell.length_a   1.000
_cell.length_b   1.000
_cell.length_c   1.000
_cell.angle_alpha   90.00
_cell.angle_beta   90.00
_cell.angle_gamma   90.00
#
_symmetry.space_group_name_H-M   'P 1'
#
loop_
_entity.id
_entity.type
_entity.pdbx_description
1 polymer ?
#
loop_
_entity_poly.entity_id
_entity_poly.type
_entity_poly.pdbx_seq_one_letter_code
_entity_poly.pdbx_strand_id
1 'polypeptide(L)'
;MIELLFWHEPRVPSPAQAEARYQQVLDDERPVRLGELDQRLQDFVRDARSRAPQAEILELGRAGGEPLYSRHGIAVLFPEEVLKDVYPKLTAAADEPRLHLYDRSDGSVTGIDSDPDVQLD
;
A
#
# COMPACT_ATOMS: atom_id res chain seq x y z
N MET A 1 -16.76 4.81 -0.94
CA MET A 1 -15.36 4.85 -1.43
C MET A 1 -14.57 3.93 -0.53
N ILE A 2 -13.75 3.07 -1.13
CA ILE A 2 -12.88 2.14 -0.42
C ILE A 2 -11.50 2.75 -0.36
N GLU A 3 -10.87 2.66 0.80
CA GLU A 3 -9.53 3.18 1.09
C GLU A 3 -8.69 2.03 1.62
N LEU A 4 -7.67 1.64 0.85
CA LEU A 4 -6.71 0.60 1.22
C LEU A 4 -5.33 1.21 1.42
N LEU A 5 -4.59 0.66 2.37
CA LEU A 5 -3.19 0.99 2.57
C LEU A 5 -2.32 -0.25 2.43
N PHE A 6 -1.22 -0.12 1.70
CA PHE A 6 -0.22 -1.16 1.49
C PHE A 6 1.14 -0.73 1.99
N TRP A 7 1.79 -1.53 2.82
CA TRP A 7 3.15 -1.25 3.32
C TRP A 7 3.87 -2.54 3.69
N HIS A 8 5.18 -2.44 3.95
CA HIS A 8 5.97 -3.56 4.43
C HIS A 8 6.48 -3.29 5.85
N GLU A 9 6.30 -4.24 6.75
CA GLU A 9 6.98 -4.26 8.05
C GLU A 9 7.11 -5.70 8.59
N PRO A 10 7.97 -5.97 9.58
CA PRO A 10 8.23 -7.35 10.04
C PRO A 10 7.02 -8.05 10.69
N ARG A 11 6.09 -7.30 11.28
CA ARG A 11 4.96 -7.83 12.05
C ARG A 11 3.65 -7.21 11.60
N VAL A 12 2.58 -7.98 11.59
CA VAL A 12 1.24 -7.45 11.33
C VAL A 12 0.83 -6.54 12.50
N PRO A 13 0.53 -5.26 12.27
CA PRO A 13 0.17 -4.34 13.33
C PRO A 13 -1.32 -4.48 13.69
N SER A 14 -1.71 -3.89 14.82
CA SER A 14 -3.13 -3.73 15.14
C SER A 14 -3.82 -2.74 14.18
N PRO A 15 -5.15 -2.81 14.01
CA PRO A 15 -5.90 -1.83 13.22
C PRO A 15 -5.65 -0.38 13.62
N ALA A 16 -5.48 -0.09 14.92
CA ALA A 16 -5.20 1.26 15.39
C ALA A 16 -3.81 1.77 14.94
N GLN A 17 -2.81 0.89 14.93
CA GLN A 17 -1.48 1.21 14.39
C GLN A 17 -1.51 1.36 12.87
N ALA A 18 -2.33 0.57 12.17
CA ALA A 18 -2.52 0.70 10.74
C ALA A 18 -3.21 2.02 10.36
N GLU A 19 -4.24 2.46 11.09
CA GLU A 19 -4.85 3.79 10.90
C GLU A 19 -3.84 4.90 11.18
N ALA A 20 -3.02 4.79 12.23
CA ALA A 20 -1.95 5.76 12.49
C ALA A 20 -0.93 5.81 11.33
N ARG A 21 -0.60 4.66 10.72
CA ARG A 21 0.26 4.62 9.54
C ARG A 21 -0.41 5.23 8.31
N TYR A 22 -1.72 5.03 8.14
CA TYR A 22 -2.47 5.69 7.07
C TYR A 22 -2.34 7.21 7.17
N GLN A 23 -2.52 7.78 8.37
CA GLN A 23 -2.31 9.21 8.59
C GLN A 23 -0.86 9.64 8.31
N GLN A 24 0.14 8.84 8.74
CA GLN A 24 1.56 9.11 8.41
C GLN A 24 1.84 9.12 6.90
N VAL A 25 1.13 8.30 6.12
CA VAL A 25 1.23 8.31 4.67
C VAL A 25 0.65 9.59 4.08
N LEU A 26 -0.51 10.04 4.56
CA LEU A 26 -1.13 11.30 4.11
C LEU A 26 -0.28 12.52 4.47
N ASP A 27 0.36 12.50 5.63
CA ASP A 27 1.14 13.60 6.20
C ASP A 27 2.65 13.51 5.89
N ASP A 28 3.09 12.66 4.94
CA ASP A 28 4.52 12.53 4.61
C ASP A 28 5.05 13.83 3.98
N GLU A 29 5.82 14.59 4.76
CA GLU A 29 6.41 15.87 4.34
C GLU A 29 7.52 15.71 3.29
N ARG A 30 8.02 14.48 3.05
CA ARG A 30 9.11 14.22 2.10
C ARG A 30 8.74 13.05 1.19
N PRO A 31 7.70 13.19 0.35
CA PRO A 31 7.33 12.15 -0.59
C PRO A 31 8.38 12.07 -1.70
N VAL A 32 8.55 10.88 -2.27
CA VAL A 32 9.64 10.56 -3.21
C VAL A 32 9.10 10.03 -4.53
N ARG A 33 9.91 10.04 -5.58
CA ARG A 33 9.52 9.43 -6.85
C ARG A 33 9.40 7.92 -6.70
N LEU A 34 8.68 7.27 -7.63
CA LEU A 34 8.52 5.81 -7.64
C LEU A 34 9.87 5.08 -7.57
N GLY A 35 10.88 5.51 -8.33
CA GLY A 35 12.20 4.87 -8.34
C GLY A 35 13.00 4.99 -7.04
N GLU A 36 12.55 5.83 -6.10
CA GLU A 36 13.20 6.07 -4.80
C GLU A 36 12.51 5.33 -3.64
N LEU A 37 11.40 4.64 -3.91
CA LEU A 37 10.71 3.79 -2.92
C LEU A 37 11.46 2.47 -2.70
N ASP A 38 11.13 1.76 -1.61
CA ASP A 38 11.49 0.36 -1.45
C ASP A 38 10.98 -0.49 -2.64
N GLN A 39 11.79 -1.46 -3.08
CA GLN A 39 11.50 -2.29 -4.26
C GLN A 39 10.11 -2.95 -4.18
N ARG A 40 9.66 -3.39 -2.99
CA ARG A 40 8.35 -4.03 -2.83
C ARG A 40 7.20 -3.06 -3.12
N LEU A 41 7.33 -1.80 -2.70
CA LEU A 41 6.35 -0.76 -3.00
C LEU A 41 6.41 -0.36 -4.47
N GLN A 42 7.61 -0.35 -5.08
CA GLN A 42 7.73 -0.12 -6.52
C GLN A 42 6.99 -1.18 -7.34
N ASP A 43 7.20 -2.45 -6.99
CA ASP A 43 6.59 -3.59 -7.67
C ASP A 43 5.07 -3.55 -7.49
N PHE A 44 4.58 -3.30 -6.27
CA PHE A 44 3.16 -3.11 -6.01
C PHE A 44 2.54 -2.00 -6.86
N VAL A 45 3.15 -0.80 -6.92
CA VAL A 45 2.61 0.31 -7.71
C VAL A 45 2.54 -0.03 -9.20
N ARG A 46 3.55 -0.72 -9.74
CA ARG A 46 3.56 -1.14 -11.16
C ARG A 46 2.47 -2.18 -11.44
N ASP A 47 2.36 -3.19 -10.59
CA ASP A 47 1.38 -4.26 -10.74
C ASP A 47 -0.05 -3.78 -10.51
N ALA A 48 -0.28 -2.95 -9.48
CA ALA A 48 -1.58 -2.35 -9.22
C ALA A 48 -2.06 -1.51 -10.40
N ARG A 49 -1.20 -0.69 -11.01
CA ARG A 49 -1.53 0.07 -12.23
C ARG A 49 -1.88 -0.81 -13.42
N SER A 50 -1.18 -1.93 -13.58
CA SER A 50 -1.43 -2.84 -14.70
C SER A 50 -2.70 -3.66 -14.51
N ARG A 51 -2.97 -4.13 -13.29
CA ARG A 51 -4.06 -5.07 -12.98
C ARG A 51 -5.36 -4.35 -12.65
N ALA A 52 -5.29 -3.26 -11.90
CA ALA A 52 -6.42 -2.50 -11.38
C ALA A 52 -6.36 -1.02 -11.81
N PRO A 53 -6.41 -0.70 -13.12
CA PRO A 53 -6.33 0.68 -13.62
C PRO A 53 -7.51 1.57 -13.20
N GLN A 54 -8.57 0.98 -12.64
CA GLN A 54 -9.72 1.69 -12.08
C GLN A 54 -9.45 2.21 -10.66
N ALA A 55 -8.38 1.74 -10.01
CA ALA A 55 -7.97 2.19 -8.70
C ALA A 55 -7.05 3.40 -8.81
N GLU A 56 -7.28 4.39 -7.97
CA GLU A 56 -6.43 5.55 -7.84
C GLU A 56 -5.35 5.26 -6.81
N ILE A 57 -4.08 5.28 -7.21
CA ILE A 57 -2.96 5.29 -6.27
C ILE A 57 -2.73 6.73 -5.83
N LEU A 58 -2.77 6.99 -4.53
CA LEU A 58 -2.63 8.34 -3.99
C LEU A 58 -1.25 8.92 -4.31
N GLU A 59 -1.26 10.09 -4.95
CA GLU A 59 -0.07 10.90 -5.22
C GLU A 59 -0.04 12.08 -4.23
N LEU A 60 1.06 12.26 -3.50
CA LEU A 60 1.22 13.34 -2.52
C LEU A 60 1.77 14.65 -3.11
N GLY A 61 1.96 14.68 -4.42
CA GLY A 61 2.49 15.82 -5.14
C GLY A 61 3.19 15.41 -6.42
N ARG A 62 3.88 16.38 -7.02
CA ARG A 62 4.65 16.18 -8.26
C ARG A 62 5.99 16.90 -8.22
N ALA A 63 7.04 16.27 -8.72
CA ALA A 63 8.36 16.88 -8.92
C ALA A 63 8.86 16.63 -10.35
N GLY A 64 9.01 17.70 -11.14
CA GLY A 64 9.41 17.55 -12.54
C GLY A 64 8.36 16.85 -13.41
N GLY A 65 7.08 16.94 -13.04
CA GLY A 65 5.96 16.27 -13.73
C GLY A 65 5.71 14.83 -13.27
N GLU A 66 6.64 14.23 -12.54
CA GLU A 66 6.51 12.88 -11.99
C GLU A 66 5.75 12.87 -10.66
N PRO A 67 4.88 11.87 -10.43
CA PRO A 67 4.16 11.72 -9.17
C PRO A 67 5.08 11.34 -8.01
N LEU A 68 4.76 11.85 -6.84
CA LEU A 68 5.44 11.55 -5.58
C LEU A 68 4.54 10.67 -4.68
N TYR A 69 5.16 9.74 -3.97
CA TYR A 69 4.50 8.78 -3.09
C TYR A 69 5.13 8.83 -1.71
N SER A 70 4.36 8.42 -0.70
CA SER A 70 4.90 8.29 0.65
C SER A 70 5.94 7.16 0.72
N ARG A 71 6.97 7.38 1.54
CA ARG A 71 7.94 6.34 1.92
C ARG A 71 7.37 5.36 2.95
N HIS A 72 6.23 5.68 3.56
CA HIS A 72 5.62 4.92 4.64
C HIS A 72 4.60 3.88 4.16
N GLY A 73 4.19 3.95 2.89
CA GLY A 73 3.21 3.04 2.29
C GLY A 73 2.51 3.65 1.08
N ILE A 74 1.66 2.86 0.45
CA ILE A 74 0.89 3.24 -0.73
C ILE A 74 -0.60 3.17 -0.38
N ALA A 75 -1.26 4.33 -0.39
CA ALA A 75 -2.70 4.42 -0.27
C ALA A 75 -3.35 4.27 -1.65
N VAL A 76 -4.42 3.48 -1.72
CA VAL A 76 -5.19 3.22 -2.94
C VAL A 76 -6.67 3.46 -2.67
N LEU A 77 -7.34 4.19 -3.56
CA LEU A 77 -8.74 4.56 -3.46
C LEU A 77 -9.52 4.04 -4.66
N PHE A 78 -10.73 3.54 -4.45
CA PHE A 78 -11.64 3.18 -5.55
C PHE A 78 -13.12 3.22 -5.12
N PRO A 79 -14.05 3.41 -6.08
CA PRO A 79 -15.47 3.32 -5.84
C PRO A 79 -15.91 1.92 -5.36
N GLU A 80 -16.94 1.84 -4.53
CA GLU A 80 -17.44 0.55 -4.01
C GLU A 80 -18.03 -0.31 -5.15
N GLU A 81 -18.53 0.34 -6.20
CA GLU A 81 -19.11 -0.26 -7.39
C GLU A 81 -18.14 -1.20 -8.13
N VAL A 82 -16.83 -0.98 -8.01
CA VAL A 82 -15.79 -1.80 -8.63
C VAL A 82 -15.08 -2.74 -7.65
N LEU A 83 -15.53 -2.80 -6.38
CA LEU A 83 -14.86 -3.55 -5.30
C LEU A 83 -14.57 -5.00 -5.69
N LYS A 84 -15.56 -5.72 -6.25
CA LYS A 84 -15.40 -7.14 -6.60
C LYS A 84 -14.36 -7.39 -7.71
N ASP A 85 -14.08 -6.38 -8.54
CA ASP A 85 -13.09 -6.48 -9.61
C ASP A 85 -11.71 -5.96 -9.16
N VAL A 86 -11.67 -4.86 -8.42
CA VAL A 86 -10.42 -4.18 -8.02
C VAL A 86 -9.77 -4.84 -6.81
N TYR A 87 -10.54 -5.16 -5.76
CA TYR A 87 -9.98 -5.64 -4.49
C TYR A 87 -9.10 -6.88 -4.67
N PRO A 88 -9.56 -7.97 -5.34
CA PRO A 88 -8.73 -9.17 -5.47
C PRO A 88 -7.45 -8.92 -6.28
N LYS A 89 -7.48 -7.97 -7.22
CA LYS A 89 -6.32 -7.62 -8.04
C LYS A 89 -5.27 -6.84 -7.25
N LEU A 90 -5.71 -5.95 -6.36
CA LEU A 90 -4.83 -5.24 -5.45
C LEU A 90 -4.24 -6.17 -4.40
N THR A 91 -5.02 -7.11 -3.85
CA THR A 91 -4.52 -8.16 -2.96
C THR A 91 -3.46 -9.02 -3.67
N ALA A 92 -3.74 -9.50 -4.88
CA ALA A 92 -2.77 -10.27 -5.66
C ALA A 92 -1.48 -9.48 -6.00
N ALA A 93 -1.57 -8.16 -6.22
CA ALA A 93 -0.41 -7.30 -6.42
C ALA A 93 0.43 -7.12 -5.13
N ALA A 94 -0.18 -7.31 -3.96
CA ALA A 94 0.47 -7.19 -2.66
C ALA A 94 1.08 -8.51 -2.14
N ASP A 95 0.62 -9.65 -2.67
CA ASP A 95 1.05 -10.99 -2.24
C ASP A 95 2.54 -11.26 -2.52
N GLU A 96 2.99 -11.12 -3.78
CA GLU A 96 4.40 -11.38 -4.14
C GLU A 96 5.38 -10.45 -3.41
N PRO A 97 5.13 -9.13 -3.33
CA PRO A 97 5.99 -8.24 -2.56
C PRO A 97 5.79 -8.37 -1.04
N ARG A 98 4.89 -9.25 -0.58
CA ARG A 98 4.60 -9.53 0.83
C ARG A 98 4.28 -8.26 1.62
N LEU A 99 3.36 -7.46 1.09
CA LEU A 99 2.87 -6.27 1.76
C LEU A 99 1.73 -6.61 2.71
N HIS A 100 1.63 -5.84 3.77
CA HIS A 100 0.43 -5.75 4.59
C HIS A 100 -0.60 -4.89 3.88
N LEU A 101 -1.86 -5.23 4.07
CA LEU A 101 -3.04 -4.53 3.60
C LEU A 101 -3.87 -4.10 4.80
N TYR A 102 -4.19 -2.81 4.88
CA TYR A 102 -5.19 -2.28 5.79
C TYR A 102 -6.40 -1.83 4.98
N ASP A 103 -7.54 -2.44 5.27
CA ASP A 103 -8.84 -2.02 4.78
C ASP A 103 -9.49 -1.09 5.80
N ARG A 104 -9.54 0.19 5.46
CA ARG A 104 -10.05 1.22 6.36
C ARG A 104 -11.57 1.17 6.48
N SER A 105 -12.28 0.67 5.47
CA SER A 105 -13.75 0.55 5.49
C SER A 105 -14.20 -0.50 6.50
N ASP A 106 -13.48 -1.62 6.57
CA ASP A 106 -13.78 -2.72 7.49
C ASP A 106 -12.93 -2.71 8.77
N GLY A 107 -11.94 -1.80 8.86
CA GLY A 107 -11.01 -1.72 9.99
C GLY A 107 -10.14 -2.96 10.14
N SER A 108 -9.86 -3.67 9.05
CA SER A 108 -9.17 -4.96 9.06
C SER A 108 -7.75 -4.85 8.53
N VAL A 109 -6.82 -5.60 9.13
CA VAL A 109 -5.43 -5.69 8.69
C VAL A 109 -5.14 -7.12 8.28
N THR A 110 -4.65 -7.31 7.06
CA THR A 110 -4.18 -8.59 6.52
C THR A 110 -2.70 -8.46 6.20
N GLY A 111 -1.92 -9.49 6.49
CA GLY A 111 -0.47 -9.40 6.29
C GLY A 111 0.22 -10.72 6.51
N ILE A 112 1.51 -10.77 6.15
CA ILE A 112 2.35 -11.96 6.37
C ILE A 112 3.31 -11.66 7.51
N ASP A 113 3.08 -12.29 8.67
CA ASP A 113 4.07 -12.24 9.75
C ASP A 113 5.37 -12.88 9.28
N SER A 114 6.46 -12.13 9.39
CA SER A 114 7.80 -12.72 9.33
C SER A 114 8.11 -13.21 10.73
N ASP A 115 8.14 -14.52 10.93
CA ASP A 115 8.52 -15.12 12.19
C ASP A 115 9.94 -14.61 12.56
N PRO A 116 10.11 -13.85 13.66
CA PRO A 116 11.39 -13.27 14.03
C PRO A 116 12.45 -14.32 14.36
N ASP A 117 12.06 -15.58 14.56
CA ASP A 117 12.97 -16.69 14.89
C ASP A 117 13.59 -17.37 13.67
N VAL A 118 13.23 -16.97 12.44
CA VAL A 118 13.89 -17.47 11.22
C VAL A 118 15.03 -16.51 10.83
N GLN A 119 16.19 -16.70 11.47
CA GLN A 119 17.46 -16.32 10.85
C GLN A 119 17.69 -17.28 9.68
N LEU A 120 17.58 -16.79 8.45
CA LEU A 120 18.16 -17.49 7.30
C LEU A 120 19.68 -17.33 7.43
N ASP A 121 20.36 -18.47 7.63
CA ASP A 121 21.83 -18.62 7.68
C ASP A 121 22.56 -17.91 6.52
#